data_AF-A0A557Y111-F1
#
_entry.id   AF-A0A557Y111-F1
#
_cell.length_a   1.000
_cell.length_b   1.000
_cell.length_c   1.000
_cell.angle_alpha   90.00
_cell.angle_beta   90.00
_cell.angle_gamma   90.00
#
_symmetry.space_group_name_H-M   'P 1'
#
loop_
_entity.id
_entity.type
_entity.pdbx_description
1 polymer ?
#
loop_
_entity_poly.entity_id
_entity_poly.type
_entity_poly.pdbx_seq_one_letter_code
_entity_poly.pdbx_strand_id
1 'polypeptide(L)'
;MIVIEPGFMPGTGLSRAHGTAMQRIGRVIERIPGVFSPGKSGPALASIALDDRWAHLRGGAFVVKDQERQVKPFAQDPVREARLWDATAGLLNTARN
;
A
#
# COMPACT_ATOMS: atom_id res chain seq x y z
N MET A 1 -3.43 10.64 8.72
CA MET A 1 -3.02 9.80 7.57
C MET A 1 -3.72 8.45 7.68
N ILE A 2 -4.18 7.89 6.56
CA ILE A 2 -4.68 6.50 6.46
C ILE A 2 -3.70 5.77 5.54
N VAL A 3 -3.35 4.54 5.89
CA VAL A 3 -2.44 3.72 5.09
C VAL A 3 -3.21 2.52 4.54
N ILE A 4 -3.07 2.28 3.24
CA ILE A 4 -3.65 1.12 2.56
C ILE A 4 -2.53 0.20 2.08
N GLU A 5 -2.63 -1.07 2.47
CA GLU A 5 -1.87 -2.16 1.86
C GLU A 5 -2.80 -2.90 0.89
N PRO A 6 -2.63 -2.74 -0.44
CA PRO A 6 -3.51 -3.38 -1.42
C PRO A 6 -3.25 -4.89 -1.57
N GLY A 7 -2.29 -5.46 -0.82
CA GLY A 7 -1.83 -6.84 -0.95
C GLY A 7 -0.91 -7.06 -2.15
N PHE A 8 -0.64 -8.32 -2.47
CA PHE A 8 0.21 -8.70 -3.60
C PHE A 8 -0.46 -8.32 -4.92
N MET A 9 0.15 -7.41 -5.68
CA MET A 9 -0.35 -6.93 -6.99
C MET A 9 0.55 -7.40 -8.15
N PRO A 10 0.45 -8.68 -8.55
CA PRO A 10 1.15 -9.19 -9.72
C PRO A 10 0.66 -8.46 -10.99
N GLY A 11 1.51 -8.36 -12.02
CA GLY A 11 1.16 -7.70 -13.28
C GLY A 11 1.26 -6.17 -13.27
N THR A 12 1.57 -5.54 -12.14
CA THR A 12 1.90 -4.10 -12.08
C THR A 12 3.37 -3.83 -12.44
N GLY A 13 3.70 -2.54 -12.57
CA GLY A 13 5.05 -2.03 -12.79
C GLY A 13 6.14 -2.60 -11.88
N LEU A 14 5.78 -2.99 -10.67
CA LEU A 14 6.65 -3.59 -9.65
C LEU A 14 7.16 -4.98 -10.03
N SER A 15 6.42 -5.70 -10.89
CA SER A 15 6.78 -7.04 -11.36
C SER A 15 7.40 -7.05 -12.77
N ARG A 16 7.62 -5.89 -13.40
CA ARG A 16 8.11 -5.79 -14.80
C ARG A 16 9.44 -6.48 -15.04
N ALA A 17 10.34 -6.48 -14.05
CA ALA A 17 11.64 -7.14 -14.16
C ALA A 17 11.59 -8.68 -14.16
N HIS A 18 10.43 -9.29 -13.83
CA HIS A 18 10.31 -10.74 -13.63
C HIS A 18 10.03 -11.53 -14.92
N GLY A 19 10.01 -10.87 -16.09
CA GLY A 19 9.84 -11.51 -17.40
C GLY A 19 8.39 -11.93 -17.70
N THR A 20 8.13 -12.23 -18.98
CA THR A 20 6.78 -12.51 -19.51
C THR A 20 6.14 -13.78 -18.93
N ALA A 21 6.95 -14.77 -18.54
CA ALA A 21 6.50 -16.00 -17.90
C ALA A 21 5.90 -15.74 -16.51
N MET A 22 6.57 -14.93 -15.68
CA MET A 22 6.06 -14.58 -14.35
C MET A 22 4.82 -13.69 -14.41
N GLN A 23 4.69 -12.83 -15.43
CA GLN A 23 3.47 -12.06 -15.65
C GLN A 23 2.27 -12.94 -16.03
N ARG A 24 2.49 -14.05 -16.77
CA ARG A 24 1.43 -15.02 -17.05
C ARG A 24 1.02 -15.78 -15.79
N ILE A 25 1.98 -16.22 -14.99
CA ILE A 25 1.72 -16.89 -13.71
C ILE A 25 0.97 -15.94 -12.77
N GLY A 26 1.40 -14.68 -12.67
CA GLY A 26 0.74 -13.65 -11.89
C GLY A 26 -0.74 -13.46 -12.26
N ARG A 27 -1.05 -13.37 -13.55
CA ARG A 27 -2.45 -13.27 -14.03
C ARG A 27 -3.31 -14.49 -13.69
N VAL A 28 -2.72 -15.67 -13.61
CA VAL A 28 -3.44 -16.88 -13.16
C VAL A 28 -3.69 -16.81 -11.65
N ILE A 29 -2.69 -16.38 -10.87
CA ILE A 29 -2.81 -16.21 -9.41
C ILE A 29 -3.87 -15.16 -9.05
N GLU A 30 -4.02 -14.09 -9.83
CA GLU A 30 -5.07 -13.06 -9.62
C GLU A 30 -6.50 -13.61 -9.61
N ARG A 31 -6.74 -14.76 -10.25
CA ARG A 31 -8.07 -15.39 -10.30
C ARG A 31 -8.39 -16.17 -9.03
N ILE A 32 -7.42 -16.42 -8.16
CA ILE A 32 -7.63 -17.14 -6.91
C ILE A 32 -8.44 -16.24 -5.95
N PRO A 33 -9.58 -16.72 -5.40
CA PRO A 33 -10.34 -15.98 -4.40
C PRO A 33 -9.47 -15.51 -3.24
N GLY A 34 -9.62 -14.26 -2.82
CA GLY A 34 -8.80 -13.66 -1.76
C GLY A 34 -7.48 -13.03 -2.22
N VAL A 35 -7.06 -13.27 -3.46
CA VAL A 35 -5.97 -12.50 -4.09
C VAL A 35 -6.52 -11.15 -4.57
N PHE A 36 -5.84 -10.08 -4.16
CA PHE A 36 -6.11 -8.75 -4.67
C PHE A 36 -5.37 -8.58 -5.99
N SER A 37 -6.06 -8.06 -7.00
CA SER A 37 -5.51 -7.80 -8.32
C SER A 37 -5.48 -6.29 -8.58
N PRO A 38 -4.77 -5.83 -9.62
CA PRO A 38 -4.81 -4.44 -10.06
C PRO A 38 -6.24 -3.90 -10.23
N GLY A 39 -7.13 -4.69 -10.83
CA GLY A 39 -8.53 -4.31 -11.03
C GLY A 39 -9.36 -4.19 -9.74
N LYS A 40 -8.94 -4.80 -8.63
CA LYS A 40 -9.62 -4.69 -7.33
C LYS A 40 -9.03 -3.61 -6.44
N SER A 41 -7.74 -3.34 -6.58
CA SER A 41 -7.02 -2.44 -5.67
C SER A 41 -7.37 -0.97 -5.88
N GLY A 42 -7.61 -0.55 -7.12
CA GLY A 42 -8.07 0.81 -7.44
C GLY A 42 -9.43 1.13 -6.80
N PRO A 43 -10.48 0.33 -7.07
CA PRO A 43 -11.77 0.47 -6.40
C PRO A 43 -11.69 0.37 -4.86
N ALA A 44 -10.82 -0.48 -4.31
CA ALA A 44 -10.62 -0.56 -2.86
C ALA A 44 -10.03 0.74 -2.27
N LEU A 45 -9.03 1.33 -2.93
CA LEU A 45 -8.52 2.66 -2.55
C LEU A 45 -9.62 3.72 -2.64
N ALA A 46 -10.40 3.72 -3.72
CA ALA A 46 -11.51 4.66 -3.88
C ALA A 46 -12.56 4.51 -2.77
N SER A 47 -12.92 3.27 -2.41
CA SER A 47 -13.84 2.98 -1.29
C SER A 47 -13.33 3.60 0.01
N ILE A 48 -12.05 3.46 0.36
CA ILE A 48 -11.49 4.05 1.59
C ILE A 48 -11.63 5.57 1.62
N ALA A 49 -11.51 6.22 0.47
CA ALA A 49 -11.60 7.67 0.36
C ALA A 49 -13.05 8.21 0.32
N LEU A 50 -14.00 7.40 -0.17
CA LEU A 50 -15.34 7.88 -0.56
C LEU A 50 -16.49 7.27 0.25
N ASP A 51 -16.34 6.05 0.78
CA ASP A 51 -17.44 5.38 1.48
C ASP A 51 -17.48 5.76 2.96
N ASP A 52 -18.65 6.14 3.46
CA ASP A 52 -18.87 6.53 4.87
C ASP A 52 -18.49 5.45 5.87
N ARG A 53 -18.45 4.17 5.47
CA ARG A 53 -18.03 3.05 6.34
C ARG A 53 -16.60 3.19 6.87
N TRP A 54 -15.78 4.04 6.24
CA TRP A 54 -14.41 4.32 6.65
C TRP A 54 -14.26 5.68 7.35
N ALA A 55 -15.35 6.41 7.56
CA ALA A 55 -15.31 7.75 8.12
C ALA A 55 -14.71 7.79 9.54
N HIS A 56 -14.66 6.67 10.26
CA HIS A 56 -14.05 6.55 11.59
C HIS A 56 -12.51 6.44 11.57
N LEU A 57 -11.90 6.10 10.42
CA LEU A 57 -10.46 5.85 10.34
C LEU A 57 -9.65 7.12 10.63
N ARG A 58 -8.82 7.11 11.68
CA ARG A 58 -7.97 8.24 12.07
C ARG A 58 -6.62 7.74 12.60
N GLY A 59 -5.70 8.67 12.85
CA GLY A 59 -4.49 8.38 13.63
C GLY A 59 -3.54 7.32 13.05
N GLY A 60 -3.43 7.21 11.72
CA GLY A 60 -2.57 6.19 11.11
C GLY A 60 -3.24 4.83 10.97
N ALA A 61 -4.58 4.78 10.97
CA ALA A 61 -5.34 3.57 10.70
C ALA A 61 -4.81 2.83 9.45
N PHE A 62 -4.69 1.51 9.57
CA PHE A 62 -4.04 0.65 8.60
C PHE A 62 -5.05 -0.34 8.02
N VAL A 63 -5.32 -0.19 6.74
CA VAL A 63 -6.28 -1.03 6.01
C VAL A 63 -5.49 -1.98 5.12
N VAL A 64 -5.65 -3.28 5.35
CA VAL A 64 -5.14 -4.31 4.44
C VAL A 64 -6.31 -4.77 3.60
N LYS A 65 -6.23 -4.51 2.30
CA LYS A 65 -7.31 -4.80 1.33
C LYS A 65 -8.59 -4.04 1.67
N ASP A 66 -9.57 -4.72 2.24
CA ASP A 66 -10.90 -4.24 2.61
C ASP A 66 -11.15 -4.34 4.11
N GLN A 67 -10.10 -4.50 4.93
CA GLN A 67 -10.20 -4.71 6.36
C GLN A 67 -9.23 -3.81 7.12
N GLU A 68 -9.75 -3.10 8.11
CA GLU A 68 -8.91 -2.43 9.10
C GLU A 68 -8.15 -3.47 9.95
N ARG A 69 -6.85 -3.23 10.14
CA ARG A 69 -5.95 -4.09 10.89
C ARG A 69 -5.19 -3.28 11.93
N GLN A 70 -4.93 -3.91 13.07
CA GLN A 70 -4.02 -3.33 14.06
C GLN A 70 -2.62 -3.21 13.48
N VAL A 71 -2.06 -2.01 13.62
CA VAL A 71 -0.66 -1.73 13.27
C VAL A 71 0.23 -2.55 14.19
N LYS A 72 1.28 -3.16 13.62
CA LYS A 72 2.26 -3.91 14.41
C LYS A 72 3.04 -2.94 15.32
N PRO A 73 3.33 -3.32 16.58
CA PRO A 73 3.97 -2.41 17.54
C PRO A 73 5.28 -1.79 17.05
N PHE A 74 6.10 -2.54 16.31
CA PHE A 74 7.37 -2.05 15.77
C PHE A 74 7.22 -0.92 14.73
N ALA A 75 6.03 -0.80 14.12
CA ALA A 75 5.72 0.24 13.15
C ALA A 75 5.11 1.49 13.82
N GLN A 76 4.89 1.48 15.13
CA GLN A 76 4.43 2.61 15.92
C GLN A 76 5.60 3.25 16.67
N ASP A 77 6.49 3.90 15.93
CA ASP A 77 7.65 4.60 16.49
C ASP A 77 7.69 6.05 15.97
N PRO A 78 7.08 7.00 16.70
CA PRO A 78 6.98 8.39 16.24
C PRO A 78 8.34 9.10 16.20
N VAL A 79 9.30 8.67 17.03
CA VAL A 79 10.65 9.24 17.04
C VAL A 79 11.38 8.83 15.76
N ARG A 80 11.27 7.56 15.38
CA ARG A 80 11.85 7.06 14.14
C ARG A 80 11.17 7.65 12.90
N GLU A 81 9.86 7.85 12.94
CA GLU A 81 9.10 8.52 11.88
C GLU A 81 9.60 9.96 11.65
N ALA A 82 9.71 10.76 12.71
CA ALA A 82 10.20 12.13 12.62
C ALA A 82 11.64 12.20 12.06
N ARG A 83 12.53 11.32 12.52
CA ARG A 83 13.90 11.24 12.00
C ARG A 83 13.94 10.89 10.52
N LEU A 84 13.08 9.98 10.07
CA LEU A 84 12.98 9.60 8.66
C LEU A 84 12.50 10.78 7.81
N TRP A 85 11.55 11.55 8.32
CA TRP A 85 11.03 12.75 7.66
C TRP A 85 12.14 13.79 7.43
N ASP A 86 12.88 14.14 8.49
CA ASP A 86 13.95 15.13 8.43
C ASP A 86 15.09 14.69 7.49
N ALA A 87 15.50 13.42 7.58
CA ALA A 87 16.53 12.87 6.71
C ALA A 87 16.11 12.90 5.23
N THR A 88 14.86 12.56 4.94
CA THR A 88 14.31 12.58 3.57
C THR A 88 14.22 14.00 3.03
N ALA A 89 13.80 14.97 3.85
CA ALA A 89 13.81 16.38 3.48
C ALA A 89 15.22 16.88 3.12
N GLY A 90 16.23 16.49 3.91
CA GLY A 90 17.63 16.76 3.61
C GLY A 90 18.07 16.21 2.26
N LEU A 91 17.82 14.91 2.01
CA LEU A 91 18.18 14.25 0.75
C LEU A 91 17.52 14.90 -0.47
N LEU A 92 16.23 15.24 -0.38
CA LEU A 92 15.49 15.88 -1.48
C LEU A 92 16.00 17.29 -1.78
N ASN A 93 16.41 18.03 -0.75
CA ASN A 93 17.01 19.35 -0.94
C ASN A 93 18.39 19.24 -1.61
N THR A 94 19.21 18.28 -1.20
CA THR A 94 20.50 18.03 -1.85
C THR A 94 20.33 17.60 -3.31
N ALA A 95 19.35 16.73 -3.62
CA ALA A 95 19.12 16.26 -4.99
C ALA A 95 18.56 17.32 -5.94
N ARG A 96 18.06 18.44 -5.43
CA ARG A 96 17.56 19.58 -6.22
C ARG A 96 18.63 20.61 -6.54
N ASN A 97 19.76 20.58 -5.83
CA ASN A 97 20.92 21.44 -6.05
C ASN A 97 21.95 20.72 -6.92
#